data_AF-A0A3M4SJD7-F1
#
_entry.id   AF-A0A3M4SJD7-F1
#
_cell.length_a   1.000
_cell.length_b   1.000
_cell.length_c   1.000
_cell.angle_alpha   90.00
_cell.angle_beta   90.00
_cell.angle_gamma   90.00
#
_symmetry.space_group_name_H-M   'P 1'
#
loop_
_entity.id
_entity.type
_entity.pdbx_description
1 polymer ?
#
loop_
_entity_poly.entity_id
_entity_poly.type
_entity_poly.pdbx_seq_one_letter_code
_entity_poly.pdbx_strand_id
1 'polypeptide(L)'
;MNASAPIPLNETQRLLRIRELCVLENTSDDVFDEIVAMTADFFQTPIALISIVDEHRQWFRARVGLNAQETPRNVSFCAYTILSDSLFEIPDATLDDRFINNSLVTGHPDIR
;
A
#
# COMPACT_ATOMS: atom_id res chain seq x y z
N MET A 1 6.44 4.52 -20.55
CA MET A 1 5.41 5.50 -20.16
C MET A 1 5.23 5.34 -18.66
N ASN A 2 5.52 6.35 -17.84
CA ASN A 2 5.34 6.25 -16.40
C ASN A 2 3.84 6.15 -16.13
N ALA A 3 3.34 4.95 -15.85
CA ALA A 3 1.96 4.76 -15.43
C ALA A 3 1.75 5.56 -14.14
N SER A 4 0.88 6.56 -14.21
CA SER A 4 0.44 7.30 -13.03
C SER A 4 -0.53 6.41 -12.25
N ALA A 5 -0.42 6.39 -10.93
CA ALA A 5 -1.36 5.63 -10.12
C ALA A 5 -2.80 6.13 -10.35
N PRO A 6 -3.79 5.23 -10.34
CA PRO A 6 -5.17 5.58 -10.62
C PRO A 6 -5.75 6.49 -9.52
N ILE A 7 -6.73 7.29 -9.94
CA ILE A 7 -7.44 8.25 -9.08
C ILE A 7 -8.93 7.83 -9.02
N PRO A 8 -9.46 7.51 -7.82
CA PRO A 8 -10.89 7.26 -7.61
C PRO A 8 -11.78 8.46 -7.99
N LEU A 9 -13.03 8.20 -8.38
CA LEU A 9 -14.01 9.25 -8.67
C LEU A 9 -14.34 10.14 -7.47
N ASN A 10 -14.23 9.60 -6.25
CA ASN A 10 -14.49 10.28 -4.97
C ASN A 10 -13.21 10.75 -4.26
N GLU A 11 -12.12 10.99 -5.00
CA GLU A 11 -10.81 11.29 -4.42
C GLU A 11 -10.83 12.47 -3.45
N THR A 12 -11.54 13.55 -3.79
CA THR A 12 -11.65 14.73 -2.91
C THR A 12 -12.27 14.36 -1.56
N GLN A 13 -13.37 13.60 -1.54
CA GLN A 13 -14.00 13.18 -0.28
C GLN A 13 -13.10 12.23 0.51
N ARG A 14 -12.41 11.31 -0.19
CA ARG A 14 -11.50 10.35 0.42
C ARG A 14 -10.32 11.04 1.11
N LEU A 15 -9.69 12.02 0.45
CA LEU A 15 -8.58 12.79 1.00
C LEU A 15 -9.01 13.68 2.18
N LEU A 16 -10.22 14.27 2.14
CA LEU A 16 -10.77 14.99 3.29
C LEU A 16 -10.88 14.05 4.50
N ARG A 17 -11.38 12.83 4.29
CA ARG A 17 -11.51 11.86 5.37
C ARG A 17 -10.16 11.41 5.93
N ILE A 18 -9.16 11.24 5.06
CA ILE A 18 -7.79 10.94 5.49
C ILE A 18 -7.24 12.08 6.35
N ARG A 19 -7.35 13.33 5.92
CA ARG A 19 -6.85 14.49 6.69
C ARG A 19 -7.46 14.60 8.08
N GLU A 20 -8.74 14.23 8.24
CA GLU A 20 -9.40 14.16 9.55
C GLU A 20 -8.83 13.05 10.46
N LEU A 21 -8.47 11.89 9.87
CA LEU A 21 -7.96 10.73 10.60
C LEU A 21 -6.45 10.81 10.87
N CYS A 22 -5.70 11.48 9.99
CA CYS A 22 -4.24 11.61 10.03
C CYS A 22 -3.69 12.50 11.13
N VAL A 23 -4.54 13.11 11.97
CA VAL A 23 -4.10 13.77 13.22
C VAL A 23 -3.28 12.81 14.11
N LEU A 24 -3.42 11.50 13.90
CA LEU A 24 -2.74 10.43 14.63
C LEU A 24 -1.54 9.81 13.90
N GLU A 25 -1.08 10.35 12.75
CA GLU A 25 -0.04 9.72 11.90
C GLU A 25 1.22 9.24 12.67
N ASN A 26 1.62 9.93 13.75
CA ASN A 26 2.86 9.66 14.48
C ASN A 26 2.70 8.80 15.75
N THR A 27 1.52 8.23 16.02
CA THR A 27 1.36 7.30 17.15
C THR A 27 1.52 5.85 16.69
N SER A 28 2.46 5.12 17.28
CA SER A 28 2.45 3.65 17.17
C SER A 28 1.12 3.13 17.70
N ASP A 29 0.61 2.08 17.08
CA ASP A 29 -0.65 1.46 17.48
C ASP A 29 -0.42 -0.04 17.58
N ASP A 30 -0.20 -0.50 18.81
CA ASP A 30 0.14 -1.89 19.12
C ASP A 30 -0.88 -2.87 18.52
N VAL A 31 -2.15 -2.46 18.39
CA VAL A 31 -3.21 -3.29 17.79
C VAL A 31 -2.95 -3.50 16.30
N PHE A 32 -2.63 -2.43 15.56
CA PHE A 32 -2.33 -2.56 14.13
C PHE A 32 -1.03 -3.32 13.89
N ASP A 33 -0.02 -3.09 14.73
CA ASP A 33 1.26 -3.80 14.67
C ASP A 33 1.08 -5.31 14.92
N GLU A 34 0.24 -5.69 15.90
CA GLU A 34 -0.10 -7.10 16.16
C GLU A 34 -0.86 -7.73 14.99
N ILE A 35 -1.82 -7.01 14.39
CA ILE A 35 -2.59 -7.50 13.23
C ILE A 35 -1.66 -7.81 12.05
N VAL A 36 -0.74 -6.91 11.70
CA VAL A 36 0.16 -7.16 10.56
C VAL A 36 1.16 -8.28 10.87
N ALA A 37 1.62 -8.40 12.11
CA ALA A 37 2.50 -9.49 12.54
C ALA A 37 1.80 -10.85 12.45
N MET A 38 0.59 -10.97 12.98
CA MET A 38 -0.22 -12.18 12.86
C MET A 38 -0.55 -12.50 11.40
N THR A 39 -0.80 -11.49 10.57
CA THR A 39 -1.11 -11.70 9.13
C THR A 39 0.11 -12.25 8.39
N ALA A 40 1.29 -11.65 8.58
CA ALA A 40 2.53 -12.13 7.97
C ALA A 40 2.86 -13.56 8.40
N ASP A 41 2.71 -13.87 9.69
CA ASP A 41 2.94 -15.22 10.22
C ASP A 41 1.90 -16.22 9.68
N PHE A 42 0.61 -15.90 9.73
CA PHE A 42 -0.44 -16.81 9.27
C PHE A 42 -0.32 -17.16 7.78
N PHE A 43 -0.04 -16.17 6.93
CA PHE A 43 0.11 -16.38 5.49
C PHE A 43 1.53 -16.76 5.07
N GLN A 44 2.48 -16.82 6.02
CA GLN A 44 3.89 -17.10 5.76
C GLN A 44 4.48 -16.16 4.69
N THR A 45 4.08 -14.88 4.71
CA THR A 45 4.56 -13.87 3.76
C THR A 45 5.68 -13.03 4.36
N PRO A 46 6.67 -12.61 3.56
CA PRO A 46 7.77 -11.80 4.06
C PRO A 46 7.33 -10.38 4.42
N ILE A 47 6.23 -9.89 3.83
CA ILE A 47 5.73 -8.52 3.99
C ILE A 47 4.22 -8.56 4.25
N ALA A 48 3.78 -7.78 5.23
CA ALA A 48 2.37 -7.45 5.47
C ALA A 48 2.26 -5.99 5.95
N LEU A 49 1.28 -5.26 5.44
CA LEU A 49 1.17 -3.81 5.60
C LEU A 49 -0.28 -3.38 5.85
N ILE A 50 -0.49 -2.43 6.74
CA ILE A 50 -1.67 -1.58 6.73
C ILE A 50 -1.27 -0.25 6.08
N SER A 51 -1.73 -0.04 4.85
CA SER A 51 -1.32 1.09 4.01
C SER A 51 -2.43 2.13 3.89
N ILE A 52 -2.09 3.39 4.13
CA ILE A 52 -2.98 4.54 3.91
C ILE A 52 -2.52 5.26 2.64
N VAL A 53 -3.40 5.36 1.66
CA VAL A 53 -3.10 6.01 0.37
C VAL A 53 -3.47 7.49 0.45
N ASP A 54 -2.49 8.37 0.46
CA ASP A 54 -2.68 9.83 0.46
C ASP A 54 -2.60 10.40 -0.97
N GLU A 55 -2.61 11.72 -1.13
CA GLU A 55 -2.63 12.41 -2.42
C GLU A 55 -1.40 12.07 -3.28
N HIS A 56 -0.21 12.06 -2.67
CA HIS A 56 1.06 11.87 -3.39
C HIS A 56 1.90 10.67 -2.91
N ARG A 57 1.50 10.04 -1.82
CA ARG A 57 2.21 8.94 -1.17
C ARG A 57 1.24 7.87 -0.70
N GLN A 58 1.76 6.70 -0.41
CA GLN A 58 1.15 5.81 0.58
C GLN A 58 2.09 5.73 1.77
N TRP A 59 1.54 5.81 2.98
CA TRP A 59 2.31 5.61 4.20
C TRP A 59 1.78 4.40 4.96
N PHE A 60 2.64 3.76 5.74
CA PHE A 60 2.34 2.49 6.37
C PHE A 60 2.06 2.70 7.86
N ARG A 61 0.78 2.53 8.24
CA ARG A 61 0.34 2.65 9.63
C ARG A 61 0.91 1.55 10.52
N ALA A 62 1.03 0.35 9.95
CA ALA A 62 1.72 -0.79 10.53
C ALA A 62 2.38 -1.59 9.40
N ARG A 63 3.53 -2.21 9.69
CA ARG A 63 4.32 -2.93 8.68
C ARG A 63 5.20 -4.01 9.31
N VAL A 64 5.33 -5.12 8.59
CA VAL A 64 6.33 -6.16 8.83
C VAL A 64 7.11 -6.39 7.54
N GLY A 65 8.43 -6.64 7.67
CA GLY A 65 9.29 -7.02 6.54
C GLY A 65 9.67 -5.90 5.58
N LEU A 66 9.29 -4.65 5.87
CA LEU A 66 9.61 -3.48 5.04
C LEU A 66 10.12 -2.32 5.92
N ASN A 67 11.31 -1.82 5.61
CA ASN A 67 11.91 -0.71 6.36
C ASN A 67 11.34 0.65 5.96
N ALA A 68 10.89 0.79 4.71
CA ALA A 68 10.26 2.02 4.23
C ALA A 68 9.02 2.33 5.06
N GLN A 69 8.85 3.60 5.45
CA GLN A 69 7.66 4.09 6.16
C GLN A 69 6.56 4.56 5.20
N GLU A 70 6.97 4.95 4.00
CA GLU A 70 6.10 5.39 2.93
C GLU A 70 6.74 5.11 1.58
N THR A 71 5.93 5.17 0.52
CA THR A 71 6.38 5.15 -0.86
C THR A 71 5.58 6.17 -1.68
N PRO A 72 6.13 6.67 -2.80
CA PRO A 72 5.36 7.48 -3.73
C PRO A 72 4.10 6.75 -4.22
N ARG A 73 2.97 7.46 -4.35
CA ARG A 73 1.70 6.84 -4.76
C ARG A 73 1.78 6.19 -6.14
N ASN A 74 2.54 6.77 -7.06
CA ASN A 74 2.70 6.25 -8.43
C ASN A 74 3.35 4.86 -8.51
N VAL A 75 4.07 4.41 -7.46
CA VAL A 75 4.62 3.05 -7.38
C VAL A 75 3.81 2.13 -6.45
N SER A 76 2.68 2.62 -5.92
CA SER A 76 1.84 1.88 -4.98
C SER A 76 0.93 0.88 -5.68
N PHE A 77 0.97 -0.36 -5.20
CA PHE A 77 -0.07 -1.36 -5.48
C PHE A 77 -1.40 -0.98 -4.83
N CYS A 78 -1.36 -0.49 -3.58
CA CYS A 78 -2.55 -0.08 -2.80
C CYS A 78 -3.35 1.06 -3.46
N ALA A 79 -2.75 1.87 -4.33
CA ALA A 79 -3.50 2.86 -5.10
C ALA A 79 -4.54 2.23 -6.04
N TYR A 80 -4.36 0.98 -6.46
CA TYR A 80 -5.33 0.23 -7.26
C TYR A 80 -6.41 -0.43 -6.41
N THR A 81 -6.09 -0.80 -5.17
CA THR A 81 -7.01 -1.52 -4.27
C THR A 81 -8.14 -0.61 -3.79
N ILE A 82 -7.92 0.69 -3.68
CA ILE A 82 -8.93 1.66 -3.24
C ILE A 82 -9.99 2.03 -4.30
N LEU A 83 -9.92 1.42 -5.49
CA LEU A 83 -10.87 1.68 -6.59
C LEU A 83 -12.12 0.79 -6.52
N SER A 84 -12.10 -0.28 -5.73
CA SER A 84 -13.16 -1.28 -5.65
C SER A 84 -13.15 -1.97 -4.29
N ASP A 85 -14.32 -2.44 -3.84
CA ASP A 85 -14.44 -3.27 -2.62
C ASP A 85 -14.09 -4.75 -2.87
N SER A 86 -13.77 -5.13 -4.11
CA SER A 86 -13.39 -6.50 -4.47
C SER A 86 -11.95 -6.81 -4.10
N LEU A 87 -11.66 -8.08 -3.81
CA LEU A 87 -10.29 -8.56 -3.64
C LEU A 87 -9.44 -8.18 -4.86
N PHE A 88 -8.28 -7.59 -4.60
CA PHE A 88 -7.29 -7.28 -5.60
C PHE A 88 -6.09 -8.21 -5.41
N GLU A 89 -6.03 -9.23 -6.26
CA GLU A 89 -4.98 -10.24 -6.24
C GLU A 89 -4.16 -10.16 -7.52
N ILE A 90 -2.85 -10.23 -7.37
CA ILE A 90 -1.90 -10.31 -8.48
C ILE A 90 -1.10 -11.59 -8.24
N PRO A 91 -1.32 -12.64 -9.04
CA PRO A 91 -0.58 -13.90 -8.88
C PRO A 91 0.92 -13.76 -9.16
N ASP A 92 1.30 -12.89 -10.10
CA ASP A 92 2.69 -12.55 -10.41
C ASP A 92 2.81 -11.11 -10.96
N ALA A 93 3.38 -10.20 -10.18
CA ALA A 93 3.61 -8.79 -10.49
C ALA A 93 4.65 -8.58 -11.60
N THR A 94 5.49 -9.58 -11.89
CA THR A 94 6.42 -9.53 -13.04
C THR A 94 5.74 -9.83 -14.36
N LEU A 95 4.51 -10.35 -14.32
CA LEU A 95 3.70 -10.64 -15.51
C LEU A 95 2.51 -9.68 -15.65
N ASP A 96 2.26 -8.84 -14.65
CA ASP A 96 1.16 -7.88 -14.67
C ASP A 96 1.56 -6.59 -15.39
N ASP A 97 0.89 -6.27 -16.49
CA ASP A 97 1.18 -5.08 -17.31
C ASP A 97 1.19 -3.76 -16.51
N ARG A 98 0.46 -3.70 -15.39
CA ARG A 98 0.38 -2.51 -14.53
C ARG A 98 1.64 -2.35 -13.67
N PHE A 99 2.33 -3.45 -13.36
CA PHE A 99 3.42 -3.48 -12.36
C PHE A 99 4.74 -4.05 -12.88
N ILE A 100 4.79 -4.63 -14.08
CA ILE A 100 6.00 -5.23 -14.66
C ILE A 100 7.20 -4.28 -14.70
N ASN A 101 6.97 -2.98 -14.81
CA ASN A 101 8.00 -1.93 -14.79
C ASN A 101 8.04 -1.12 -13.48
N ASN A 102 7.33 -1.56 -12.43
CA ASN A 102 7.30 -0.88 -11.14
C ASN A 102 8.63 -1.10 -10.40
N SER A 103 9.20 -0.05 -9.81
CA SER A 103 10.48 -0.10 -9.11
C SER A 103 10.50 -1.07 -7.92
N LEU A 104 9.34 -1.32 -7.29
CA LEU A 104 9.21 -2.28 -6.19
C LEU A 104 9.17 -3.74 -6.67
N VAL A 105 8.94 -3.95 -7.98
CA VAL A 105 9.00 -5.26 -8.65
C VAL A 105 10.39 -5.45 -9.25
N THR A 106 10.86 -4.51 -10.07
CA THR A 106 12.14 -4.65 -10.79
C THR A 106 13.38 -4.44 -9.90
N GLY A 107 13.19 -3.99 -8.68
CA GLY A 107 14.23 -3.82 -7.67
C GLY A 107 13.69 -4.10 -6.28
N HIS A 108 14.45 -3.72 -5.25
CA HIS A 108 14.04 -3.94 -3.86
C HIS A 108 12.64 -3.33 -3.57
N PRO A 109 11.73 -4.04 -2.89
CA PRO A 109 11.92 -5.30 -2.15
C PRO A 109 11.62 -6.58 -2.94
N ASP A 110 11.69 -6.53 -4.27
CA ASP A 110 11.46 -7.68 -5.15
C ASP A 110 10.05 -8.28 -5.01
N ILE A 111 9.02 -7.43 -5.06
CA ILE A 111 7.62 -7.87 -5.05
C ILE A 111 7.38 -8.71 -6.32
N ARG A 112 6.85 -9.92 -6.13
CA ARG A 112 6.47 -10.87 -7.17
C ARG A 112 5.02 -11.23 -6.96
#